data_AF-A0A4V2DD74-F1
#
_entry.id   AF-A0A4V2DD74-F1
#
_cell.length_a   1.000
_cell.length_b   1.000
_cell.length_c   1.000
_cell.angle_alpha   90.00
_cell.angle_beta   90.00
_cell.angle_gamma   90.00
#
_symmetry.space_group_name_H-M   'P 1'
#
loop_
_entity.id
_entity.type
_entity.pdbx_description
1 polymer ?
#
loop_
_entity_poly.entity_id
_entity_poly.type
_entity_poly.pdbx_seq_one_letter_code
_entity_poly.pdbx_strand_id
1 'polypeptide(L)'
;MKNRRATAVSALLLTALLSSGCAQTVSPYPSLQPRAIERRSDTEPTEAAAAAATPDVALETLLAAKAKTLADTDSAFAPAADSAERAAKAARGGAVGSDRWIAAQTALAKLDAFRATTSALVTDLDELAIGRARDAKPPYPALDSLKGRGDAQLTAEINRIAEIQALLPAA
;
A
#
# COMPACT_ATOMS: atom_id res chain seq x y z
N MET A 1 43.22 87.39 -21.99
CA MET A 1 41.93 86.79 -21.57
C MET A 1 41.59 85.65 -22.53
N LYS A 2 42.26 84.50 -22.40
CA LYS A 2 41.68 83.20 -22.01
C LYS A 2 40.57 82.67 -22.96
N ASN A 3 41.02 82.02 -24.04
CA ASN A 3 40.26 81.12 -24.93
C ASN A 3 39.82 79.84 -24.21
N ARG A 4 39.24 79.96 -23.00
CA ARG A 4 38.75 78.82 -22.20
C ARG A 4 37.46 78.22 -22.75
N ARG A 5 36.76 78.94 -23.62
CA ARG A 5 35.47 78.53 -24.20
C ARG A 5 35.63 77.49 -25.31
N ALA A 6 36.68 77.59 -26.13
CA ALA A 6 36.90 76.68 -27.26
C ALA A 6 37.37 75.27 -26.82
N THR A 7 38.23 75.18 -25.79
CA THR A 7 38.66 73.90 -25.20
C THR A 7 37.54 73.20 -24.45
N ALA A 8 36.63 73.94 -23.81
CA ALA A 8 35.49 73.36 -23.11
C ALA A 8 34.50 72.67 -24.08
N VAL A 9 34.28 73.25 -25.27
CA VAL A 9 33.36 72.68 -26.28
C VAL A 9 33.93 71.39 -26.89
N SER A 10 35.23 71.35 -27.17
CA SER A 10 35.89 70.16 -27.73
C SER A 10 35.96 69.00 -26.73
N ALA A 11 36.21 69.30 -25.44
CA ALA A 11 36.17 68.31 -24.37
C ALA A 11 34.76 67.76 -24.10
N LEU A 12 33.72 68.60 -24.22
CA LEU A 12 32.31 68.21 -24.06
C LEU A 12 31.82 67.32 -25.20
N LEU A 13 32.28 67.57 -26.43
CA LEU A 13 31.98 66.72 -27.58
C LEU A 13 32.65 65.35 -27.47
N LEU A 14 33.91 65.26 -27.04
CA LEU A 14 34.55 63.97 -26.82
C LEU A 14 33.87 63.15 -25.70
N THR A 15 33.48 63.76 -24.58
CA THR A 15 32.76 63.04 -23.51
C THR A 15 31.36 62.57 -23.93
N ALA A 16 30.68 63.32 -24.80
CA ALA A 16 29.40 62.91 -25.38
C ALA A 16 29.53 61.72 -26.35
N LEU A 17 30.64 61.64 -27.11
CA LEU A 17 30.89 60.50 -28.01
C LEU A 17 31.34 59.24 -27.25
N LEU A 18 32.04 59.37 -26.12
CA LEU A 18 32.48 58.22 -25.32
C LEU A 18 31.35 57.59 -24.47
N SER A 19 30.21 58.26 -24.31
CA SER A 19 29.07 57.77 -23.52
C SER A 19 28.02 56.99 -24.33
N SER A 20 28.16 56.89 -25.65
CA SER A 20 27.25 56.11 -26.50
C SER A 20 27.51 54.59 -26.49
N GLY A 21 28.52 54.12 -25.74
CA GLY A 21 28.90 52.70 -25.66
C GLY A 21 28.14 51.87 -24.62
N CYS A 22 27.45 52.49 -23.65
CA CYS A 22 26.74 51.77 -22.58
C CYS A 22 25.28 51.41 -22.93
N ALA A 23 24.75 51.91 -24.04
CA ALA A 23 23.44 51.51 -24.55
C ALA A 23 23.65 50.58 -25.75
N GLN A 24 24.12 49.36 -25.49
CA GLN A 24 24.03 48.30 -26.49
C GLN A 24 22.55 48.20 -26.87
N THR A 25 22.22 48.35 -28.15
CA THR A 25 20.87 48.13 -28.66
C THR A 25 20.58 46.65 -28.54
N VAL A 26 20.17 46.24 -27.35
CA VAL A 26 19.83 44.87 -27.04
C VAL A 26 18.63 44.53 -27.92
N SER A 27 18.68 43.36 -28.55
CA SER A 27 17.50 42.68 -29.09
C SER A 27 16.32 42.92 -28.14
N PRO A 28 15.09 43.22 -28.60
CA PRO A 28 13.98 43.52 -27.71
C PRO A 28 13.91 42.44 -26.63
N TYR A 29 14.17 42.84 -25.37
CA TYR A 29 14.16 41.89 -24.26
C TYR A 29 12.80 41.21 -24.23
N PRO A 30 12.74 39.89 -23.98
CA PRO A 30 11.46 39.22 -23.79
C PRO A 30 10.72 39.88 -22.63
N SER A 31 9.39 39.88 -22.69
CA SER A 31 8.58 40.47 -21.64
C SER A 31 8.87 39.79 -20.30
N LEU A 32 9.06 40.61 -19.25
CA LEU A 32 9.09 40.14 -17.85
C LEU A 32 7.68 39.99 -17.26
N GLN A 33 6.66 40.08 -18.11
CA GLN A 33 5.30 39.80 -17.69
C GLN A 33 5.17 38.30 -17.39
N PRO A 34 4.42 37.91 -16.35
CA PRO A 34 4.17 36.50 -16.06
C PRO A 34 3.66 35.77 -17.31
N ARG A 35 4.26 34.62 -17.60
CA ARG A 35 3.86 33.79 -18.75
C ARG A 35 2.46 33.23 -18.49
N ALA A 36 1.72 32.93 -19.55
CA ALA A 36 0.35 32.40 -19.40
C ALA A 36 0.31 31.10 -18.56
N ILE A 37 1.34 30.25 -18.65
CA ILE A 37 1.45 29.02 -17.88
C ILE A 37 1.66 29.27 -16.37
N GLU A 38 2.32 30.37 -16.00
CA GLU A 38 2.60 30.75 -14.61
C GLU A 38 1.38 31.33 -13.89
N ARG A 39 0.27 31.53 -14.61
CA ARG A 39 -1.03 31.92 -14.05
C ARG A 39 -1.97 30.74 -13.85
N ARG A 40 -1.57 29.52 -14.21
CA ARG A 40 -2.35 28.34 -13.86
C ARG A 40 -2.26 28.11 -12.36
N SER A 41 -3.38 27.68 -11.78
CA SER A 41 -3.38 27.17 -10.43
C SER A 41 -2.76 25.77 -10.42
N ASP A 42 -1.83 25.54 -9.51
CA ASP A 42 -1.28 24.22 -9.19
C ASP A 42 -2.08 23.53 -8.08
N THR A 43 -3.23 24.09 -7.69
CA THR A 43 -4.13 23.44 -6.71
C THR A 43 -4.61 22.11 -7.28
N GLU A 44 -4.23 21.03 -6.59
CA GLU A 44 -4.74 19.70 -6.88
C GLU A 44 -6.27 19.69 -6.74
N PRO A 45 -7.01 19.20 -7.74
CA PRO A 45 -8.46 19.07 -7.62
C PRO A 45 -8.81 18.28 -6.37
N THR A 46 -9.71 18.79 -5.54
CA THR A 46 -10.26 18.00 -4.42
C THR A 46 -10.92 16.76 -4.99
N GLU A 47 -10.40 15.59 -4.60
CA GLU A 47 -10.96 14.31 -5.02
C GLU A 47 -12.39 14.20 -4.48
N ALA A 48 -13.34 13.94 -5.39
CA ALA A 48 -14.73 13.74 -4.98
C ALA A 48 -14.82 12.49 -4.11
N ALA A 49 -15.64 12.55 -3.05
CA ALA A 49 -15.90 11.39 -2.23
C ALA A 49 -16.40 10.22 -3.10
N ALA A 50 -15.83 9.03 -2.90
CA ALA A 50 -16.24 7.84 -3.63
C ALA A 50 -17.75 7.63 -3.50
N ALA A 51 -18.42 7.38 -4.63
CA ALA A 51 -19.84 7.08 -4.63
C ALA A 51 -20.11 5.86 -3.73
N ALA A 52 -21.20 5.90 -2.97
CA ALA A 52 -21.62 4.74 -2.18
C ALA A 52 -21.89 3.55 -3.12
N ALA A 53 -21.46 2.36 -2.72
CA ALA A 53 -21.78 1.16 -3.47
C ALA A 53 -23.29 0.91 -3.49
N THR A 54 -23.80 0.62 -4.68
CA THR A 54 -25.17 0.12 -4.82
C THR A 54 -25.26 -1.27 -4.18
N PRO A 55 -26.33 -1.57 -3.42
CA PRO A 55 -26.55 -2.90 -2.87
C PRO A 55 -26.54 -3.99 -3.96
N ASP A 56 -25.82 -5.09 -3.72
CA ASP A 56 -25.67 -6.21 -4.65
C ASP A 56 -25.98 -7.53 -3.93
N VAL A 57 -27.19 -8.04 -4.13
CA VAL A 57 -27.70 -9.24 -3.44
C VAL A 57 -26.88 -10.49 -3.77
N ALA A 58 -26.37 -10.59 -5.01
CA ALA A 58 -25.55 -11.72 -5.42
C ALA A 58 -24.19 -11.70 -4.71
N LEU A 59 -23.57 -10.51 -4.63
CA LEU A 59 -22.33 -10.31 -3.89
C LEU A 59 -22.53 -10.57 -2.39
N GLU A 60 -23.59 -10.04 -1.78
CA GLU A 60 -23.91 -10.29 -0.37
C GLU A 60 -24.06 -11.78 -0.06
N THR A 61 -24.73 -12.52 -0.95
CA THR A 61 -24.91 -13.97 -0.80
C THR A 61 -23.57 -14.71 -0.86
N LEU A 62 -22.70 -14.33 -1.79
CA LEU A 62 -21.35 -14.87 -1.92
C LEU A 62 -20.50 -14.55 -0.67
N LEU A 63 -20.52 -13.31 -0.20
CA LEU A 63 -19.80 -12.88 1.00
C LEU A 63 -20.31 -13.59 2.26
N ALA A 64 -21.62 -13.79 2.39
CA ALA A 64 -22.20 -14.54 3.50
C ALA A 64 -21.74 -16.01 3.51
N ALA A 65 -21.67 -16.65 2.34
CA ALA A 65 -21.14 -18.02 2.22
C ALA A 65 -19.66 -18.10 2.63
N LYS A 66 -18.82 -17.17 2.15
CA LYS A 66 -17.40 -17.09 2.55
C LYS A 66 -17.25 -16.78 4.03
N ALA A 67 -18.03 -15.85 4.58
CA ALA A 67 -18.03 -15.53 6.00
C ALA A 67 -18.40 -16.75 6.86
N LYS A 68 -19.33 -17.58 6.39
CA LYS A 68 -19.66 -18.85 7.04
C LYS A 68 -18.48 -19.83 7.01
N THR A 69 -17.86 -20.05 5.85
CA THR A 69 -16.68 -20.92 5.73
C THR A 69 -15.53 -20.48 6.64
N LEU A 70 -15.28 -19.16 6.72
CA LEU A 70 -14.27 -18.60 7.61
C LEU A 70 -14.57 -18.91 9.08
N ALA A 71 -15.82 -18.68 9.51
CA ALA A 71 -16.26 -18.97 10.88
C ALA A 71 -16.25 -20.47 11.22
N ASP A 72 -16.67 -21.33 10.28
CA ASP A 72 -16.62 -22.78 10.46
C ASP A 72 -15.16 -23.26 10.62
N THR A 73 -14.25 -22.72 9.81
CA THR A 73 -12.81 -23.04 9.88
C THR A 73 -12.20 -22.63 11.22
N ASP A 74 -12.49 -21.41 11.69
CA ASP A 74 -12.04 -20.92 13.00
C ASP A 74 -12.54 -21.83 14.14
N SER A 75 -13.83 -22.18 14.11
CA SER A 75 -14.44 -23.06 15.12
C SER A 75 -13.84 -24.47 15.15
N ALA A 76 -13.38 -24.97 14.00
CA ALA A 76 -12.73 -26.27 13.88
C ALA A 76 -11.23 -26.22 14.22
N PHE A 77 -10.58 -25.08 13.95
CA PHE A 77 -9.16 -24.87 14.20
C PHE A 77 -8.84 -24.89 15.70
N ALA A 78 -9.59 -24.15 16.52
CA ALA A 78 -9.31 -24.02 17.95
C ALA A 78 -9.16 -25.37 18.71
N PRO A 79 -10.15 -26.30 18.68
CA PRO A 79 -10.00 -27.59 19.36
C PRO A 79 -8.95 -28.49 18.71
N ALA A 80 -8.68 -28.34 17.41
CA ALA A 80 -7.59 -29.04 16.74
C ALA A 80 -6.23 -28.53 17.22
N ALA A 81 -6.08 -27.21 17.41
CA ALA A 81 -4.87 -26.57 17.91
C ALA A 81 -4.57 -27.02 19.34
N ASP A 82 -5.57 -27.08 20.21
CA ASP A 82 -5.42 -27.61 21.56
C ASP A 82 -4.95 -29.08 21.56
N SER A 83 -5.47 -29.87 20.61
CA SER A 83 -5.08 -31.28 20.46
C SER A 83 -3.65 -31.41 19.95
N ALA A 84 -3.25 -30.60 18.97
CA ALA A 84 -1.89 -30.55 18.46
C ALA A 84 -0.89 -30.08 19.53
N GLU A 85 -1.26 -29.08 20.33
CA GLU A 85 -0.42 -28.62 21.44
C GLU A 85 -0.20 -29.73 22.48
N ARG A 86 -1.26 -30.46 22.86
CA ARG A 86 -1.12 -31.61 23.77
C ARG A 86 -0.19 -32.69 23.20
N ALA A 87 -0.33 -33.01 21.91
CA ALA A 87 0.54 -33.98 21.24
C ALA A 87 2.00 -33.50 21.21
N ALA A 88 2.24 -32.22 20.89
CA ALA A 88 3.57 -31.64 20.86
C ALA A 88 4.23 -31.61 22.25
N LYS A 89 3.48 -31.26 23.30
CA LYS A 89 3.95 -31.35 24.70
C LYS A 89 4.32 -32.78 25.09
N ALA A 90 3.54 -33.78 24.67
CA ALA A 90 3.83 -35.18 24.96
C ALA A 90 5.05 -35.72 24.20
N ALA A 91 5.35 -35.16 23.02
CA ALA A 91 6.54 -35.48 22.23
C ALA A 91 7.81 -34.79 22.72
N ARG A 92 7.69 -33.78 23.60
CA ARG A 92 8.81 -32.98 24.10
C ARG A 92 9.87 -33.85 24.80
N GLY A 93 11.13 -33.69 24.38
CA GLY A 93 12.25 -34.47 24.90
C GLY A 93 12.32 -35.93 24.40
N GLY A 94 11.38 -36.35 23.56
CA GLY A 94 11.45 -37.62 22.83
C GLY A 94 12.39 -37.54 21.62
N ALA A 95 12.77 -38.71 21.10
CA ALA A 95 13.54 -38.78 19.85
C ALA A 95 12.69 -38.36 18.65
N VAL A 96 13.31 -37.67 17.69
CA VAL A 96 12.74 -37.44 16.35
C VAL A 96 12.40 -38.80 15.73
N GLY A 97 11.23 -38.88 15.08
CA GLY A 97 10.73 -40.13 14.50
C GLY A 97 10.08 -41.10 15.48
N SER A 98 10.03 -40.80 16.78
CA SER A 98 9.23 -41.59 17.73
C SER A 98 7.73 -41.48 17.45
N ASP A 99 6.93 -42.46 17.90
CA ASP A 99 5.47 -42.46 17.71
C ASP A 99 4.82 -41.16 18.20
N ARG A 100 5.29 -40.61 19.34
CA ARG A 100 4.78 -39.35 19.88
C ARG A 100 5.13 -38.16 18.98
N TRP A 101 6.33 -38.14 18.42
CA TRP A 101 6.75 -37.12 17.46
C TRP A 101 5.92 -37.20 16.17
N ILE A 102 5.72 -38.41 15.62
CA ILE A 102 4.89 -38.61 14.42
C ILE A 102 3.44 -38.19 14.67
N ALA A 103 2.88 -38.50 15.85
CA ALA A 103 1.53 -38.08 16.23
C ALA A 103 1.42 -36.54 16.29
N ALA A 104 2.42 -35.85 16.83
CA ALA A 104 2.44 -34.39 16.87
C ALA A 104 2.54 -33.77 15.46
N GLN A 105 3.42 -34.30 14.60
CA GLN A 105 3.52 -33.88 13.20
C GLN A 105 2.21 -34.09 12.44
N THR A 106 1.53 -35.20 12.68
CA THR A 106 0.21 -35.49 12.07
C THR A 106 -0.84 -34.49 12.53
N ALA A 107 -0.85 -34.13 13.82
CA ALA A 107 -1.75 -33.11 14.34
C ALA A 107 -1.46 -31.71 13.77
N LEU A 108 -0.18 -31.35 13.61
CA LEU A 108 0.24 -30.11 12.94
C LEU A 108 -0.20 -30.06 11.47
N ALA A 109 -0.03 -31.16 10.73
CA ALA A 109 -0.48 -31.23 9.33
C ALA A 109 -2.00 -31.01 9.20
N LYS A 110 -2.79 -31.44 10.20
CA LYS A 110 -4.22 -31.12 10.26
C LYS A 110 -4.47 -29.62 10.45
N LEU A 111 -3.66 -28.93 11.26
CA LEU A 111 -3.76 -27.46 11.40
C LEU A 111 -3.40 -26.76 10.09
N ASP A 112 -2.38 -27.23 9.39
CA ASP A 112 -2.00 -26.69 8.08
C ASP A 112 -3.12 -26.80 7.04
N ALA A 113 -3.96 -27.84 7.10
CA ALA A 113 -5.12 -27.96 6.22
C ALA A 113 -6.17 -26.85 6.47
N PHE A 114 -6.42 -26.49 7.74
CA PHE A 114 -7.29 -25.36 8.08
C PHE A 114 -6.65 -24.04 7.63
N ARG A 115 -5.37 -23.83 7.93
CA ARG A 115 -4.61 -22.65 7.49
C ARG A 115 -4.64 -22.47 5.98
N ALA A 116 -4.47 -23.55 5.22
CA ALA A 116 -4.58 -23.53 3.77
C ALA A 116 -5.98 -23.15 3.28
N THR A 117 -7.02 -23.62 3.97
CA THR A 117 -8.43 -23.27 3.67
C THR A 117 -8.67 -21.78 3.90
N THR A 118 -8.23 -21.22 5.03
CA THR A 118 -8.30 -19.78 5.33
C THR A 118 -7.50 -18.97 4.31
N SER A 119 -6.29 -19.41 3.94
CA SER A 119 -5.44 -18.76 2.94
C SER A 119 -6.08 -18.72 1.55
N ALA A 120 -6.73 -19.80 1.11
CA ALA A 120 -7.45 -19.84 -0.15
C ALA A 120 -8.64 -18.87 -0.11
N LEU A 121 -9.38 -18.82 1.00
CA LEU A 121 -10.50 -17.90 1.17
C LEU A 121 -10.07 -16.43 1.11
N VAL A 122 -8.96 -16.06 1.75
CA VAL A 122 -8.37 -14.71 1.66
C VAL A 122 -8.02 -14.38 0.20
N THR A 123 -7.38 -15.32 -0.50
CA THR A 123 -7.02 -15.16 -1.92
C THR A 123 -8.25 -14.89 -2.79
N ASP A 124 -9.31 -15.67 -2.61
CA ASP A 124 -10.57 -15.44 -3.35
C ASP A 124 -11.17 -14.05 -3.09
N LEU A 125 -11.09 -13.56 -1.85
CA LEU A 125 -11.59 -12.22 -1.49
C LEU A 125 -10.74 -11.11 -2.10
N ASP A 126 -9.42 -11.32 -2.18
CA ASP A 126 -8.51 -10.43 -2.89
C ASP A 126 -8.81 -10.38 -4.38
N GLU A 127 -9.01 -11.53 -5.02
CA GLU A 127 -9.39 -11.61 -6.43
C GLU A 127 -10.72 -10.88 -6.70
N LEU A 128 -11.69 -11.03 -5.81
CA LEU A 128 -12.97 -10.31 -5.90
C LEU A 128 -12.77 -8.80 -5.77
N ALA A 129 -11.95 -8.34 -4.83
CA ALA A 129 -11.64 -6.90 -4.67
C ALA A 129 -10.90 -6.34 -5.90
N ILE A 130 -9.94 -7.08 -6.44
CA ILE A 130 -9.21 -6.75 -7.66
C ILE A 130 -10.17 -6.66 -8.85
N GLY A 131 -11.08 -7.62 -9.00
CA GLY A 131 -12.10 -7.61 -10.05
C GLY A 131 -12.98 -6.36 -9.99
N ARG A 132 -13.46 -6.01 -8.79
CA ARG A 132 -14.24 -4.78 -8.59
C ARG A 132 -13.46 -3.51 -8.93
N ALA A 133 -12.18 -3.45 -8.54
CA ALA A 133 -11.32 -2.32 -8.84
C ALA A 133 -11.06 -2.19 -10.35
N ARG A 134 -10.86 -3.31 -11.06
CA ARG A 134 -10.73 -3.35 -12.53
C ARG A 134 -11.98 -2.80 -13.22
N ASP A 135 -13.15 -3.11 -12.68
CA ASP A 135 -14.46 -2.65 -13.19
C ASP A 135 -14.83 -1.23 -12.74
N ALA A 136 -13.90 -0.50 -12.09
CA ALA A 136 -14.12 0.82 -11.51
C ALA A 136 -15.35 0.89 -10.58
N LYS A 137 -15.67 -0.22 -9.89
CA LYS A 137 -16.76 -0.26 -8.93
C LYS A 137 -16.36 0.45 -7.64
N PRO A 138 -17.29 1.14 -6.97
CA PRO A 138 -17.01 1.76 -5.68
C PRO A 138 -16.60 0.71 -4.62
N PRO A 139 -15.85 1.13 -3.57
CA PRO A 139 -15.50 0.30 -2.43
C PRO A 139 -16.71 -0.39 -1.82
N TYR A 140 -16.53 -1.61 -1.30
CA TYR A 140 -17.61 -2.42 -0.77
C TYR A 140 -17.32 -2.83 0.68
N PRO A 141 -17.85 -2.09 1.68
CA PRO A 141 -17.43 -2.24 3.07
C PRO A 141 -17.55 -3.66 3.64
N ALA A 142 -18.54 -4.45 3.21
CA ALA A 142 -18.70 -5.83 3.67
C ALA A 142 -17.57 -6.75 3.15
N LEU A 143 -17.08 -6.52 1.92
CA LEU A 143 -15.94 -7.23 1.37
C LEU A 143 -14.67 -6.85 2.13
N ASP A 144 -14.44 -5.54 2.32
CA ASP A 144 -13.24 -5.05 3.02
C ASP A 144 -13.17 -5.54 4.48
N SER A 145 -14.32 -5.55 5.17
CA SER A 145 -14.44 -6.10 6.52
C SER A 145 -14.16 -7.60 6.57
N LEU A 146 -14.70 -8.37 5.61
CA LEU A 146 -14.46 -9.82 5.56
C LEU A 146 -13.01 -10.16 5.23
N LYS A 147 -12.37 -9.37 4.35
CA LYS A 147 -10.92 -9.48 4.06
C LYS A 147 -10.09 -9.27 5.31
N GLY A 148 -10.30 -8.16 6.02
CA GLY A 148 -9.55 -7.86 7.25
C GLY A 148 -9.73 -8.94 8.33
N ARG A 149 -10.92 -9.53 8.44
CA ARG A 149 -11.15 -10.69 9.31
C ARG A 149 -10.38 -11.93 8.86
N GLY A 150 -10.39 -12.23 7.56
CA GLY A 150 -9.66 -13.36 6.98
C GLY A 150 -8.15 -13.24 7.22
N ASP A 151 -7.57 -12.07 6.99
CA ASP A 151 -6.15 -11.79 7.21
C ASP A 151 -5.75 -11.95 8.68
N ALA A 152 -6.58 -11.41 9.59
CA ALA A 152 -6.36 -11.54 11.03
C ALA A 152 -6.41 -13.00 11.49
N GLN A 153 -7.38 -13.77 11.00
CA GLN A 153 -7.49 -15.19 11.31
C GLN A 153 -6.31 -15.99 10.76
N LEU A 154 -5.94 -15.78 9.49
CA LEU A 154 -4.79 -16.46 8.87
C LEU A 154 -3.50 -16.20 9.64
N THR A 155 -3.28 -14.94 10.06
CA THR A 155 -2.12 -14.55 10.87
C THR A 155 -2.14 -15.27 12.22
N ALA A 156 -3.30 -15.34 12.89
CA ALA A 156 -3.43 -16.05 14.15
C ALA A 156 -3.15 -17.55 14.01
N GLU A 157 -3.67 -18.19 12.95
CA GLU A 157 -3.44 -19.61 12.65
C GLU A 157 -1.94 -19.89 12.42
N ILE A 158 -1.27 -19.05 11.60
CA ILE A 158 0.18 -19.15 11.35
C ILE A 158 0.98 -19.07 12.65
N ASN A 159 0.72 -18.03 13.46
CA ASN A 159 1.42 -17.83 14.72
C ASN A 159 1.20 -19.01 15.66
N ARG A 160 -0.03 -19.49 15.76
CA ARG A 160 -0.38 -20.62 16.63
C ARG A 160 0.28 -21.92 16.21
N ILE A 161 0.34 -22.19 14.89
CA ILE A 161 1.07 -23.35 14.36
C ILE A 161 2.56 -23.24 14.69
N ALA A 162 3.17 -22.07 14.50
CA ALA A 162 4.58 -21.84 14.80
C ALA A 162 4.90 -22.02 16.30
N GLU A 163 4.05 -21.54 17.20
CA GLU A 163 4.17 -21.77 18.65
C GLU A 163 4.17 -23.26 19.00
N ILE A 164 3.26 -24.05 18.39
CA ILE A 164 3.16 -25.49 18.65
C ILE A 164 4.38 -26.23 18.06
N GLN A 165 4.81 -25.84 16.86
CA GLN A 165 6.02 -26.41 16.22
C GLN A 165 7.26 -26.18 17.08
N ALA A 166 7.39 -25.01 17.73
CA ALA A 166 8.52 -24.70 18.61
C ALA A 166 8.60 -25.59 19.87
N LEU A 167 7.55 -26.36 20.20
CA LEU A 167 7.59 -27.33 21.30
C LEU A 167 8.30 -28.64 20.91
N LEU A 168 8.43 -28.93 19.62
CA LEU A 168 9.01 -30.16 19.11
C LEU A 168 10.53 -30.08 18.96
N PRO A 169 11.25 -31.20 19.08
CA PRO A 169 12.66 -31.24 18.72
C PRO A 169 12.84 -30.93 17.22
N ALA A 170 13.88 -30.16 16.89
CA ALA A 170 14.25 -29.90 15.50
C ALA A 170 14.54 -31.23 14.78
N ALA A 171 14.05 -31.35 13.56
CA ALA A 171 14.28 -32.51 12.69
C ALA A 171 15.72 -32.53 12.16
#